data_AF-A0A0G4MXQ1-F1
#
_entry.id   AF-A0A0G4MXQ1-F1
#
_cell.length_a   1.000
_cell.length_b   1.000
_cell.length_c   1.000
_cell.angle_alpha   90.00
_cell.angle_beta   90.00
_cell.angle_gamma   90.00
#
_symmetry.space_group_name_H-M   'P 1'
#
loop_
_entity.id
_entity.type
_entity.pdbx_description
1 polymer ?
#
loop_
_entity_poly.entity_id
_entity_poly.type
_entity_poly.pdbx_seq_one_letter_code
_entity_poly.pdbx_strand_id
1 'polypeptide(L)'
;MSSSFEKSVKGATKIKAAPPKTKYIEHILVATHSGEAGVAEVFRSLQFRLRDSTWTVVFKSLITIHLMIREGSPDATLAYLSEHRNLLSITTITDGSEYPRVCQLPSREGEGISGH
;
A
#
# COMPACT_ATOMS: atom_id res chain seq x y z
N MET A 1 19.02 8.99 -12.11
CA MET A 1 17.79 9.80 -12.00
C MET A 1 16.67 8.89 -11.55
N SER A 2 15.99 9.20 -10.44
CA SER A 2 14.83 8.42 -9.97
C SER A 2 13.64 8.72 -10.86
N SER A 3 12.94 7.69 -11.36
CA SER A 3 11.81 7.89 -12.26
C SER A 3 10.69 8.65 -11.57
N SER A 4 9.89 9.41 -12.32
CA SER A 4 8.81 10.21 -11.76
C SER A 4 7.85 9.36 -10.92
N PHE A 5 7.61 8.11 -11.34
CA PHE A 5 6.75 7.16 -10.65
C PHE A 5 7.34 6.57 -9.37
N GLU A 6 8.66 6.42 -9.27
CA GLU A 6 9.30 5.93 -8.03
C GLU A 6 8.98 6.86 -6.85
N LYS A 7 8.95 8.18 -7.07
CA LYS A 7 8.55 9.17 -6.06
C LYS A 7 7.08 9.01 -5.66
N SER A 8 6.19 8.77 -6.62
CA SER A 8 4.77 8.52 -6.33
C SER A 8 4.55 7.22 -5.57
N VAL A 9 5.23 6.14 -5.94
CA VAL A 9 5.15 4.86 -5.22
C VAL A 9 5.63 5.01 -3.78
N LYS A 10 6.76 5.69 -3.54
CA LYS A 10 7.24 6.00 -2.18
C LYS A 10 6.25 6.87 -1.40
N GLY A 11 5.62 7.83 -2.06
CA GLY A 11 4.59 8.69 -1.48
C GLY A 11 3.31 7.94 -1.09
N ALA A 12 2.83 7.05 -1.95
CA ALA A 12 1.64 6.23 -1.74
C ALA A 12 1.83 5.21 -0.61
N THR A 13 3.03 4.65 -0.47
CA THR A 13 3.35 3.54 0.45
C THR A 13 4.03 4.00 1.75
N LYS A 14 3.80 5.23 2.21
CA LYS A 14 4.39 5.73 3.47
C LYS A 14 3.90 4.91 4.68
N ILE A 15 4.79 4.63 5.64
CA ILE A 15 4.56 3.78 6.84
C ILE A 15 3.38 4.24 7.71
N LYS A 16 3.02 5.54 7.65
CA LYS A 16 1.90 6.09 8.42
C LYS A 16 0.61 5.31 8.14
N ALA A 17 -0.07 4.91 9.22
CA ALA A 17 -1.39 4.28 9.23
C ALA A 17 -2.47 5.29 8.80
N ALA A 18 -2.44 5.64 7.53
CA ALA A 18 -3.39 6.50 6.86
C ALA A 18 -3.57 5.94 5.43
N PRO A 19 -4.76 6.15 4.83
CA PRO A 19 -5.02 5.73 3.46
C PRO A 19 -3.96 6.30 2.51
N PRO A 20 -3.62 5.58 1.41
CA PRO A 20 -2.77 6.11 0.37
C PRO A 20 -3.31 7.48 -0.09
N LYS A 21 -2.45 8.49 -0.12
CA LYS A 21 -2.88 9.83 -0.57
C LYS A 21 -3.24 9.76 -2.05
N THR A 22 -4.47 10.16 -2.38
CA THR A 22 -5.07 10.10 -3.72
C THR A 22 -4.16 10.69 -4.81
N LYS A 23 -3.54 11.85 -4.53
CA LYS A 23 -2.59 12.52 -5.44
C LYS A 23 -1.51 11.59 -6.02
N TYR A 24 -0.97 10.66 -5.21
CA TYR A 24 0.08 9.76 -5.69
C TYR A 24 -0.48 8.58 -6.49
N ILE A 25 -1.67 8.11 -6.11
CA ILE A 25 -2.38 7.05 -6.84
C ILE A 25 -2.74 7.54 -8.24
N GLU A 26 -3.31 8.74 -8.37
CA GLU A 26 -3.66 9.33 -9.67
C GLU A 26 -2.44 9.37 -10.60
N HIS A 27 -1.27 9.79 -10.12
CA HIS A 27 -0.05 9.80 -10.92
C HIS A 27 0.42 8.39 -11.31
N ILE A 28 0.20 7.37 -10.47
CA ILE A 28 0.49 5.97 -10.79
C ILE A 28 -0.48 5.44 -11.85
N LEU A 29 -1.76 5.80 -11.78
CA LEU A 29 -2.75 5.41 -12.77
C LEU A 29 -2.41 6.01 -14.15
N VAL A 30 -1.94 7.25 -14.21
CA VAL A 30 -1.43 7.86 -15.46
C VAL A 30 -0.36 6.99 -16.14
N ALA A 31 0.51 6.34 -15.36
CA ALA A 31 1.54 5.44 -15.90
C ALA A 31 0.94 4.26 -16.68
N THR A 32 -0.24 3.76 -16.28
CA THR A 32 -0.88 2.62 -16.94
C THR A 32 -1.36 2.96 -18.35
N HIS A 33 -1.61 4.24 -18.65
CA HIS A 33 -1.97 4.69 -19.99
C HIS A 33 -0.76 4.76 -20.94
N SER A 34 0.47 4.70 -20.43
CA SER A 34 1.68 4.59 -21.24
C SER A 34 1.98 3.14 -21.68
N GLY A 35 1.06 2.20 -21.42
CA GLY A 35 1.20 0.79 -21.77
C GLY A 35 2.18 0.05 -20.87
N GLU A 36 2.73 -1.04 -21.38
CA GLU A 36 3.57 -1.97 -20.61
C GLU A 36 4.80 -1.31 -19.98
N ALA A 37 5.45 -0.39 -20.70
CA ALA A 37 6.65 0.30 -20.21
C ALA A 37 6.37 1.13 -18.95
N GLY A 38 5.22 1.81 -18.88
CA GLY A 38 4.82 2.57 -17.71
C GLY A 38 4.49 1.68 -16.52
N VAL A 39 3.78 0.57 -16.77
CA VAL A 39 3.48 -0.45 -15.75
C VAL A 39 4.77 -1.06 -15.20
N ALA A 40 5.71 -1.46 -16.07
CA ALA A 40 6.99 -2.02 -15.69
C ALA A 40 7.80 -1.07 -14.79
N GLU A 41 7.79 0.23 -15.07
CA GLU A 41 8.49 1.23 -14.26
C GLU A 41 7.90 1.37 -12.85
N VAL A 42 6.57 1.33 -12.73
CA VAL A 42 5.87 1.32 -11.43
C VAL A 42 6.18 0.02 -10.67
N PHE A 43 6.10 -1.13 -11.33
CA PHE A 43 6.36 -2.43 -10.73
C PHE A 43 7.81 -2.60 -10.26
N ARG A 44 8.77 -1.99 -10.96
CA ARG A 44 10.17 -1.95 -10.51
C ARG A 44 10.30 -1.32 -9.13
N SER A 45 9.51 -0.28 -8.87
CA SER A 45 9.49 0.40 -7.56
C SER A 45 8.67 -0.38 -6.52
N LEU A 46 7.53 -0.97 -6.91
CA LEU A 46 6.66 -1.74 -6.01
C LEU A 46 7.33 -3.02 -5.49
N GLN A 47 8.13 -3.71 -6.32
CA GLN A 47 8.86 -4.91 -5.87
C GLN A 47 9.75 -4.66 -4.65
N PHE A 48 10.40 -3.49 -4.58
CA PHE A 48 11.18 -3.13 -3.39
C PHE A 48 10.30 -2.94 -2.16
N ARG A 49 9.06 -2.48 -2.34
CA ARG A 49 8.11 -2.21 -1.24
C ARG A 49 7.38 -3.48 -0.76
N LEU A 50 7.23 -4.47 -1.63
CA LEU A 50 6.68 -5.79 -1.28
C LEU A 50 7.65 -6.64 -0.44
N ARG A 51 8.95 -6.32 -0.47
CA ARG A 51 10.01 -6.95 0.34
C ARG A 51 10.39 -6.13 1.58
N ASP A 52 9.61 -5.11 1.92
CA ASP A 52 9.81 -4.30 3.12
C ASP A 52 9.39 -5.10 4.36
N SER A 53 10.10 -4.94 5.47
CA SER A 53 9.75 -5.60 6.74
C SER A 53 8.52 -4.98 7.41
N THR A 54 8.09 -3.79 6.97
CA THR A 54 6.94 -3.08 7.53
C THR A 54 5.64 -3.52 6.84
N TRP A 55 4.76 -4.21 7.56
CA TRP A 55 3.50 -4.72 6.99
C TRP A 55 2.62 -3.63 6.37
N THR A 56 2.58 -2.41 6.94
CA THR A 56 1.78 -1.29 6.39
C THR A 56 2.27 -0.86 5.02
N VAL A 57 3.58 -0.93 4.77
CA VAL A 57 4.19 -0.61 3.46
C VAL A 57 3.80 -1.67 2.44
N VAL A 58 3.91 -2.94 2.80
CA VAL A 58 3.54 -4.06 1.92
C VAL A 58 2.05 -4.00 1.60
N PHE A 59 1.20 -3.83 2.60
CA PHE A 59 -0.25 -3.77 2.43
C PHE A 59 -0.68 -2.60 1.53
N LYS A 60 -0.09 -1.42 1.72
CA LYS A 60 -0.38 -0.26 0.85
C LYS A 60 0.15 -0.44 -0.58
N SER A 61 1.22 -1.22 -0.76
CA SER A 61 1.70 -1.61 -2.09
C SER A 61 0.70 -2.51 -2.80
N LEU A 62 0.13 -3.49 -2.10
CA LEU A 62 -0.93 -4.36 -2.65
C LEU A 62 -2.21 -3.58 -2.99
N ILE A 63 -2.63 -2.65 -2.13
CA ILE A 63 -3.75 -1.75 -2.44
C ILE A 63 -3.47 -0.95 -3.69
N THR A 64 -2.25 -0.42 -3.84
CA THR A 64 -1.87 0.35 -5.04
C THR A 64 -1.99 -0.50 -6.30
N ILE A 65 -1.53 -1.75 -6.27
CA ILE A 65 -1.67 -2.70 -7.39
C ILE A 65 -3.14 -2.97 -7.69
N HIS A 66 -3.95 -3.19 -6.65
CA HIS A 66 -5.39 -3.40 -6.80
C HIS A 66 -6.09 -2.20 -7.48
N LEU A 67 -5.71 -0.98 -7.12
CA LEU A 67 -6.23 0.24 -7.76
C LEU A 67 -5.77 0.36 -9.22
N MET A 68 -4.53 -0.03 -9.55
CA MET A 68 -4.06 -0.09 -10.93
C MET A 68 -4.86 -1.07 -11.80
N ILE A 69 -5.42 -2.13 -11.21
CA ILE A 69 -6.27 -3.10 -11.92
C ILE A 69 -7.70 -2.56 -12.08
N ARG A 70 -8.23 -1.88 -11.05
CA ARG A 70 -9.64 -1.40 -11.06
C ARG A 70 -9.86 -0.08 -11.78
N GLU A 71 -8.92 0.85 -11.64
CA GLU A 71 -9.08 2.25 -12.07
C GLU A 71 -8.05 2.65 -13.14
N GLY A 72 -7.06 1.79 -13.42
CA GLY A 72 -6.07 2.02 -14.46
C GLY A 72 -6.56 1.68 -15.87
N SER A 73 -5.65 1.75 -16.84
CA SER A 73 -5.90 1.31 -18.21
C SER A 73 -6.35 -0.17 -18.24
N PRO A 74 -7.42 -0.51 -18.97
CA PRO A 74 -7.92 -1.89 -19.06
C PRO A 74 -6.82 -2.85 -19.50
N ASP A 75 -6.76 -4.00 -18.85
CA ASP A 75 -5.84 -5.13 -19.11
C ASP A 75 -4.33 -4.84 -19.06
N ALA A 76 -3.88 -3.58 -18.98
CA ALA A 76 -2.45 -3.24 -18.98
C ALA A 76 -1.72 -3.87 -17.77
N THR A 77 -2.29 -3.70 -16.58
CA THR A 77 -1.70 -4.25 -15.34
C THR A 77 -1.82 -5.77 -15.29
N LEU A 78 -2.94 -6.34 -15.75
CA LEU A 78 -3.19 -7.78 -15.73
C LEU A 78 -2.34 -8.53 -16.75
N ALA A 79 -2.19 -7.99 -17.97
CA ALA A 79 -1.31 -8.51 -19.00
C ALA A 79 0.13 -8.59 -18.48
N TYR A 80 0.62 -7.50 -17.88
CA TYR A 80 1.97 -7.47 -17.30
C TYR A 80 2.17 -8.51 -16.18
N LEU A 81 1.18 -8.66 -15.30
CA LEU A 81 1.20 -9.68 -14.23
C LEU A 81 1.12 -11.11 -14.76
N SER A 82 0.41 -11.33 -15.87
CA SER A 82 0.25 -12.66 -16.47
C SER A 82 1.58 -13.23 -16.99
N GLU A 83 2.44 -12.34 -17.50
CA GLU A 83 3.78 -12.67 -17.98
C GLU A 83 4.77 -12.82 -16.82
N HIS A 84 4.61 -12.03 -15.75
CA HIS A 84 5.55 -11.96 -14.64
C HIS A 84 4.95 -12.46 -13.31
N ARG A 85 4.74 -13.78 -13.21
CA ARG A 85 4.04 -14.42 -12.08
C ARG A 85 4.71 -14.24 -10.71
N ASN A 86 6.01 -13.96 -10.67
CA ASN A 86 6.78 -13.86 -9.43
C ASN A 86 6.83 -12.43 -8.84
N LEU A 87 6.16 -11.44 -9.46
CA LEU A 87 6.21 -10.04 -9.02
C LEU A 87 5.51 -9.79 -7.69
N LEU A 88 4.49 -10.59 -7.37
CA LEU A 88 3.69 -10.47 -6.15
C LEU A 88 4.25 -11.33 -5.00
N SER A 89 5.47 -11.86 -5.14
CA SER A 89 6.11 -12.63 -4.08
C SER A 89 6.44 -11.74 -2.89
N ILE A 90 5.77 -11.98 -1.76
CA ILE A 90 5.94 -11.28 -0.49
C ILE A 90 6.86 -12.13 0.39
N THR A 91 7.87 -11.50 0.99
CA THR A 91 8.72 -12.16 2.00
C THR A 91 7.94 -12.33 3.30
N THR A 92 8.23 -13.37 4.09
CA THR A 92 7.59 -13.57 5.40
C THR A 92 7.68 -12.30 6.25
N ILE A 93 6.52 -11.75 6.61
CA ILE A 93 6.40 -10.54 7.42
C ILE A 93 6.09 -10.96 8.85
N THR A 94 7.03 -10.74 9.75
CA THR A 94 6.79 -10.85 11.20
C THR A 94 6.65 -9.44 11.74
N ASP A 95 5.42 -9.07 12.10
CA ASP A 95 5.17 -7.78 12.74
C ASP A 95 5.75 -7.80 14.16
N GLY A 96 6.89 -7.16 14.34
CA GLY A 96 7.51 -6.92 15.66
C GLY A 96 7.07 -5.58 16.27
N SER A 97 6.08 -4.90 15.69
CA SER A 97 5.62 -3.62 16.20
C SER A 97 4.60 -3.84 17.30
N GLU A 98 5.05 -3.69 18.54
CA GLU A 98 4.15 -3.39 19.65
C GLU A 98 3.43 -2.09 19.28
N TYR A 99 2.21 -2.21 18.74
CA TYR A 99 1.32 -1.08 18.62
C TYR A 99 1.17 -0.51 20.04
N PRO A 100 1.37 0.81 20.26
CA PRO A 100 0.92 1.39 21.52
C PRO A 100 -0.56 1.04 21.64
N ARG A 101 -0.96 0.54 22.81
CA ARG A 101 -2.33 0.07 23.10
C ARG A 101 -3.37 1.17 22.92
N VAL A 102 -3.74 1.48 21.68
CA VAL A 102 -4.76 2.50 21.34
C VAL A 102 -6.18 1.95 21.55
N CYS A 103 -6.33 0.64 21.78
CA CYS A 103 -7.61 0.02 22.13
C CYS A 103 -7.65 -0.48 23.58
N GLN A 104 -7.11 0.28 24.55
CA GLN A 104 -7.58 0.13 25.92
C GLN A 104 -8.83 1.02 26.07
N LEU A 105 -10.01 0.46 25.84
CA LEU A 105 -11.27 1.10 26.25
C LEU A 105 -11.14 1.47 27.74
N PRO A 106 -11.48 2.70 28.15
CA PRO A 106 -11.57 3.01 29.56
C PRO A 106 -12.58 2.02 30.16
N SER A 107 -12.14 1.22 31.13
CA SER A 107 -13.05 0.45 31.95
C SER A 107 -13.99 1.47 32.59
N ARG A 108 -15.28 1.36 32.25
CA ARG A 108 -16.36 2.14 32.84
C ARG A 108 -16.34 1.84 34.33
N GLU A 109 -15.65 2.68 35.12
CA GLU A 109 -15.79 2.64 36.57
C GLU A 109 -17.23 3.07 36.87
N GLY A 110 -18.00 2.15 37.43
CA GLY A 110 -19.39 2.39 37.79
C GLY A 110 -19.47 3.50 38.82
N GLU A 111 -20.16 4.58 38.47
CA GLU A 111 -20.62 5.60 39.41
C GLU A 111 -21.52 4.91 40.45
N GLY A 112 -20.97 4.69 41.64
CA GLY A 112 -21.73 4.38 42.84
C GLY A 112 -22.49 5.62 43.28
N ILE A 113 -23.73 5.77 42.80
CA ILE A 113 -24.75 6.62 43.40
C ILE A 113 -25.11 6.07 44.78
N SER A 114 -24.44 6.58 45.83
CA SER A 114 -24.88 6.41 47.21
C SER A 114 -25.81 7.56 47.58
N GLY A 115 -27.11 7.34 47.43
CA GLY A 115 -28.12 8.10 48.15
C GLY A 115 -28.39 7.44 49.49
N HIS A 116 -28.01 8.10 50.58
CA HIS A 116 -28.80 8.16 51.82
C HIS A 116 -28.31 9.25 52.75
#